data_AF-A0A6V7IZC0-F1
#
_entry.id   AF-A0A6V7IZC0-F1
#
_cell.length_a   1.000
_cell.length_b   1.000
_cell.length_c   1.000
_cell.angle_alpha   90.00
_cell.angle_beta   90.00
_cell.angle_gamma   90.00
#
_symmetry.space_group_name_H-M   'P 1'
#
loop_
_entity.id
_entity.type
_entity.pdbx_description
1 polymer ?
#
loop_
_entity_poly.entity_id
_entity_poly.type
_entity_poly.pdbx_seq_one_letter_code
_entity_poly.pdbx_strand_id
1 'polypeptide(L)' 'VNFVFTNTWGYQDENGTWSGMTGALDRGEVDFGGTGMFIVKQRVGIIEYIHLYTPD' A
#
# COMPACT_ATOMS: atom_id res chain seq x y z
N VAL A 1 17.00 9.46 0.44
CA VAL A 1 15.62 8.96 0.25
C VAL A 1 15.58 8.21 -1.07
N ASN A 2 15.04 7.00 -1.08
CA ASN A 2 14.86 6.20 -2.30
C ASN A 2 13.36 6.16 -2.64
N PHE A 3 13.02 6.14 -3.93
CA PHE A 3 11.64 6.12 -4.40
C PHE A 3 11.43 4.97 -5.38
N VAL A 4 10.36 4.20 -5.18
CA VAL A 4 9.89 3.18 -6.11
C VAL A 4 8.56 3.65 -6.67
N PHE A 5 8.45 3.69 -7.99
CA PHE A 5 7.23 4.13 -8.68
C PHE A 5 6.49 2.93 -9.26
N THR A 6 5.17 2.95 -9.10
CA THR A 6 4.26 1.98 -9.72
C THR A 6 2.94 2.66 -10.05
N ASN A 7 2.29 2.24 -11.12
CA ASN A 7 1.06 2.86 -11.62
C ASN A 7 -0.20 2.26 -10.99
N THR A 8 -0.06 1.39 -9.99
CA THR A 8 -1.19 0.72 -9.33
C THR A 8 -0.94 0.54 -7.83
N TRP A 9 -1.99 0.67 -7.03
CA TRP A 9 -1.95 0.27 -5.62
C TRP A 9 -1.68 -1.22 -5.47
N GLY A 10 -2.12 -2.04 -6.41
CA GLY A 10 -1.96 -3.49 -6.35
C GLY A 10 -3.25 -4.26 -6.09
N TYR A 11 -3.30 -5.46 -6.65
CA TYR A 11 -4.35 -6.45 -6.47
C TYR A 11 -3.75 -7.76 -5.98
N GLN A 12 -4.53 -8.50 -5.20
CA GLN A 12 -4.16 -9.83 -4.74
C GLN A 12 -4.32 -10.83 -5.90
N ASP A 13 -3.29 -11.64 -6.10
CA ASP A 13 -3.32 -12.77 -7.02
C ASP A 13 -3.90 -14.02 -6.34
N GLU A 14 -4.23 -15.06 -7.10
CA GLU A 14 -4.85 -16.30 -6.61
C GLU A 14 -3.99 -17.01 -5.55
N ASN A 15 -2.67 -16.83 -5.61
CA ASN A 15 -1.70 -17.38 -4.66
C ASN A 15 -1.58 -16.56 -3.35
N GLY A 16 -2.38 -15.50 -3.19
CA GLY A 16 -2.40 -14.65 -2.01
C GLY A 16 -1.37 -13.52 -2.02
N THR A 17 -0.45 -13.48 -2.99
CA THR A 17 0.55 -12.42 -3.13
C THR A 17 -0.06 -11.14 -3.69
N TRP A 18 0.57 -10.01 -3.39
CA TRP A 18 0.12 -8.70 -3.87
C TRP A 18 1.04 -8.12 -4.93
N SER A 19 0.43 -7.50 -5.93
CA SER A 19 1.10 -6.68 -6.95
C SER A 19 1.19 -5.21 -6.51
N GLY A 20 1.82 -4.36 -7.33
CA GLY A 20 1.83 -2.91 -7.14
C GLY A 20 2.45 -2.45 -5.81
N MET A 21 1.97 -1.31 -5.31
CA MET A 21 2.46 -0.70 -4.07
C MET A 21 2.18 -1.58 -2.84
N THR A 22 1.01 -2.23 -2.80
CA THR A 22 0.60 -3.14 -1.72
C THR A 22 1.57 -4.32 -1.63
N GLY A 23 1.98 -4.89 -2.77
CA GLY A 23 2.98 -5.94 -2.81
C GLY A 23 4.36 -5.51 -2.33
N ALA A 24 4.79 -4.31 -2.70
CA ALA A 24 6.07 -3.77 -2.23
C ALA A 24 6.07 -3.54 -0.72
N LEU A 25 4.94 -3.09 -0.15
CA LEU A 25 4.76 -2.94 1.30
C LEU A 25 4.73 -4.30 2.01
N ASP A 26 3.93 -5.25 1.50
CA ASP A 26 3.79 -6.61 2.05
C ASP A 26 5.13 -7.36 2.08
N ARG A 27 5.98 -7.16 1.06
CA ARG A 27 7.34 -7.74 1.00
C ARG A 27 8.41 -6.93 1.72
N GLY A 28 8.08 -5.77 2.30
CA GLY A 28 9.04 -4.89 2.99
C GLY A 28 10.09 -4.25 2.07
N GLU A 29 9.77 -4.09 0.78
CA GLU A 29 10.64 -3.41 -0.20
C GLU A 29 10.58 -1.88 -0.07
N VAL A 30 9.48 -1.37 0.50
CA VAL A 30 9.26 0.05 0.82
C VAL A 30 8.60 0.17 2.19
N ASP A 31 8.87 1.27 2.89
CA ASP A 31 8.37 1.47 4.25
C ASP A 31 6.96 2.11 4.29
N PHE A 32 6.63 2.99 3.33
CA PHE A 32 5.35 3.69 3.30
C PHE A 32 4.88 4.00 1.87
N GLY A 33 3.56 4.09 1.69
CA GLY A 33 2.93 4.56 0.46
C GLY A 33 2.85 6.09 0.40
N GLY A 34 3.25 6.68 -0.73
CA GLY A 34 3.23 8.14 -0.93
C GLY A 34 1.94 8.69 -1.55
N THR A 35 0.87 7.88 -1.63
CA THR A 35 -0.40 8.28 -2.27
C THR A 35 -1.58 8.00 -1.34
N GLY A 36 -2.66 8.76 -1.50
CA GLY A 36 -3.93 8.42 -0.85
C GLY A 36 -4.47 7.10 -1.41
N MET A 37 -4.75 6.14 -0.53
CA MET A 37 -5.28 4.82 -0.90
C MET A 37 -6.60 4.58 -0.16
N PHE A 38 -7.60 4.05 -0.86
CA PHE A 38 -8.86 3.66 -0.24
C PHE A 38 -8.67 2.50 0.74
N ILE A 39 -9.32 2.62 1.91
CA ILE A 39 -9.43 1.54 2.89
C ILE A 39 -10.47 0.55 2.37
N VAL A 40 -10.03 -0.68 2.07
CA VAL A 40 -10.90 -1.77 1.62
C VAL A 40 -10.65 -3.02 2.45
N LYS A 41 -11.70 -3.82 2.70
CA LYS A 41 -11.67 -5.01 3.58
C LYS A 41 -10.49 -5.94 3.30
N GLN A 42 -10.17 -6.17 2.03
CA GLN A 42 -9.10 -7.08 1.61
C GLN A 42 -7.70 -6.63 2.08
N ARG A 43 -7.48 -5.34 2.34
CA ARG A 43 -6.17 -4.79 2.72
C ARG A 43 -6.01 -4.53 4.21
N VAL A 44 -7.08 -4.62 5.02
CA VAL A 44 -7.04 -4.29 6.46
C VAL A 44 -6.09 -5.21 7.24
N GLY A 45 -5.90 -6.45 6.79
CA GLY A 45 -5.00 -7.40 7.46
C GLY A 45 -3.52 -7.32 7.06
N ILE A 46 -3.20 -6.50 6.06
CA ILE A 46 -1.83 -6.44 5.48
C ILE A 46 -1.28 -5.02 5.35
N ILE A 47 -2.13 -3.99 5.44
CA ILE A 47 -1.74 -2.59 5.35
C ILE A 47 -2.24 -1.86 6.59
N GLU A 48 -1.33 -1.16 7.25
CA GLU A 48 -1.65 -0.16 8.26
C GLU A 48 -1.93 1.20 7.60
N TYR A 49 -3.02 1.84 8.01
CA TYR A 49 -3.44 3.14 7.49
C TYR A 49 -3.22 4.21 8.54
N ILE A 50 -2.47 5.25 8.16
CA ILE A 50 -2.25 6.43 8.99
C ILE A 50 -3.16 7.53 8.47
N HIS A 51 -4.00 8.10 9.34
CA HIS A 51 -4.82 9.26 8.98
C HIS A 51 -3.96 10.52 8.94
N LEU A 52 -3.96 11.20 7.79
CA LEU A 52 -3.39 12.53 7.66
C LEU A 52 -4.49 13.57 7.92
N TYR A 53 -4.40 14.27 9.05
CA TYR A 53 -5.23 15.44 9.32
C TYR A 53 -4.62 16.67 8.64
N THR A 54 -5.43 17.44 7.92
CA THR A 54 -5.07 18.82 7.58
C THR A 54 -5.38 19.70 8.79
N PRO A 55 -4.39 20.41 9.38
CA PRO A 55 -4.66 21.37 10.45
C PRO A 55 -5.61 22.48 9.96
N ASP A 56 -6.46 22.98 10.87
CA ASP A 56 -7.24 24.21 10.67
C ASP A 56 -6.34 25.45 10.63
#